data_AF-A0AA34TQY7-F1
#
_entry.id   AF-A0AA34TQY7-F1
#
_cell.length_a   1.000
_cell.length_b   1.000
_cell.length_c   1.000
_cell.angle_alpha   90.00
_cell.angle_beta   90.00
_cell.angle_gamma   90.00
#
_symmetry.space_group_name_H-M   'P 1'
#
loop_
_entity.id
_entity.type
_entity.pdbx_description
1 polymer ?
#
loop_
_entity_poly.entity_id
_entity_poly.type
_entity_poly.pdbx_seq_one_letter_code
_entity_poly.pdbx_strand_id
1 'polypeptide(L)'
;MNHFELFGLPLQFQLDGSLLSSQFRDLQRQFHPDKFAIASERDRLLAVQKAAQINDAYQVLKNPISRAEYLLVQHGEDIRGEQQTMQDPMFLMEQMELREELEDIADSSDPEDALFAFEGKVSKMYKQQLSAIQQELESEAWLEAADRVRKLKFIAKLKNEIELVEDRLIG
;
A
#
# COMPACT_ATOMS: atom_id res chain seq x y z
N MET A 1 -0.82 21.33 -6.11
CA MET A 1 0.07 20.30 -6.68
C MET A 1 -0.12 19.02 -5.92
N ASN A 2 -0.63 17.98 -6.57
CA ASN A 2 -0.85 16.65 -6.01
C ASN A 2 0.46 15.82 -6.07
N HIS A 3 0.46 14.60 -5.52
CA HIS A 3 1.65 13.74 -5.48
C HIS A 3 2.10 13.27 -6.85
N PHE A 4 1.18 13.01 -7.78
CA PHE A 4 1.53 12.60 -9.14
C PHE A 4 2.18 13.75 -9.92
N GLU A 5 1.61 14.95 -9.82
CA GLU A 5 2.18 16.18 -10.40
C GLU A 5 3.58 16.48 -9.86
N LEU A 6 3.84 16.20 -8.58
CA LEU A 6 5.18 16.37 -7.98
C LEU A 6 6.25 15.55 -8.71
N PHE A 7 5.92 14.32 -9.13
CA PHE A 7 6.84 13.44 -9.86
C PHE A 7 6.71 13.56 -11.39
N GLY A 8 5.80 14.40 -11.90
CA GLY A 8 5.51 14.50 -13.33
C GLY A 8 4.85 13.23 -13.89
N LEU A 9 4.06 12.54 -13.07
CA LEU A 9 3.37 11.29 -13.42
C LEU A 9 1.88 11.55 -13.73
N PRO A 10 1.25 10.72 -14.58
CA PRO A 10 -0.20 10.77 -14.78
C PRO A 10 -0.95 10.35 -13.51
N LEU A 11 -2.09 10.99 -13.24
CA LEU A 11 -2.98 10.66 -12.12
C LEU A 11 -3.75 9.37 -12.41
N GLN A 12 -3.12 8.22 -12.20
CA GLN A 12 -3.70 6.90 -12.46
C GLN A 12 -3.16 5.83 -11.51
N PHE A 13 -3.89 4.72 -11.37
CA PHE A 13 -3.48 3.63 -10.49
C PHE A 13 -2.27 2.85 -11.01
N GLN A 14 -2.21 2.62 -12.32
CA GLN A 14 -1.07 1.94 -12.94
C GLN A 14 0.15 2.86 -12.92
N LEU A 15 1.22 2.40 -12.26
CA LEU A 15 2.41 3.20 -12.06
C LEU A 15 3.67 2.39 -12.35
N ASP A 16 4.57 2.98 -13.14
CA ASP A 16 5.90 2.45 -13.33
C ASP A 16 6.77 2.77 -12.10
N GLY A 17 7.03 1.74 -11.30
CA GLY A 17 7.83 1.86 -10.07
C GLY A 17 9.28 2.27 -10.34
N SER A 18 9.83 1.93 -11.50
CA SER A 18 11.19 2.31 -11.88
C SER A 18 11.27 3.81 -12.21
N LEU A 19 10.28 4.32 -12.95
CA LEU A 19 10.14 5.74 -13.24
C LEU A 19 9.93 6.55 -11.96
N LEU A 20 9.00 6.14 -11.09
CA LEU A 20 8.77 6.80 -9.79
C LEU A 20 10.06 6.85 -8.97
N SER A 21 10.82 5.74 -8.90
CA SER A 21 12.08 5.69 -8.17
C SER A 21 13.15 6.62 -8.76
N SER A 22 13.20 6.75 -10.09
CA SER A 22 14.11 7.70 -10.76
C SER A 22 13.74 9.15 -10.43
N GLN A 23 12.47 9.52 -10.61
CA GLN A 23 11.97 10.86 -10.32
C GLN A 23 12.18 11.24 -8.84
N PHE A 24 11.98 10.28 -7.94
CA PHE A 24 12.25 10.46 -6.51
C PHE A 24 13.72 10.79 -6.24
N ARG A 25 14.67 10.02 -6.80
CA ARG A 25 16.10 10.28 -6.63
C ARG A 25 16.52 11.65 -7.19
N ASP A 26 15.92 12.07 -8.30
CA ASP A 26 16.22 13.37 -8.91
C ASP A 26 15.75 14.53 -8.03
N LEU A 27 14.51 14.46 -7.54
CA LEU A 27 13.96 15.44 -6.63
C LEU A 27 14.69 15.45 -5.28
N GLN A 28 15.00 14.28 -4.71
CA GLN A 28 15.76 14.17 -3.46
C GLN A 28 17.14 14.80 -3.61
N ARG A 29 17.83 14.57 -4.74
CA ARG A 29 19.11 15.24 -5.03
C ARG A 29 18.94 16.75 -5.18
N GLN A 30 17.87 17.24 -5.81
CA GLN A 30 17.64 18.67 -6.01
C GLN A 30 17.36 19.40 -4.70
N PHE A 31 16.54 18.80 -3.83
CA PHE A 31 16.04 19.41 -2.59
C PHE A 31 16.70 18.87 -1.32
N HIS A 32 17.86 18.21 -1.44
CA HIS A 32 18.58 17.69 -0.28
C HIS A 32 18.94 18.82 0.70
N PRO A 33 18.63 18.70 2.01
CA PRO A 33 18.92 19.75 2.99
C PRO A 33 20.39 20.19 3.02
N ASP A 34 21.32 19.27 2.78
CA ASP A 34 22.76 19.57 2.72
C ASP A 34 23.14 20.61 1.67
N LYS A 35 22.39 20.72 0.56
CA LYS A 35 22.61 21.76 -0.46
C LYS A 35 22.32 23.17 0.06
N PHE A 36 21.53 23.26 1.12
CA PHE A 36 21.12 24.51 1.77
C PHE A 36 21.81 24.72 3.11
N ALA A 37 22.81 23.89 3.47
CA ALA A 37 23.51 23.95 4.75
C ALA A 37 24.25 25.27 5.02
N ILE A 38 24.53 26.07 3.98
CA ILE A 38 25.14 27.41 4.09
C ILE A 38 24.11 28.53 3.78
N ALA A 39 22.89 28.15 3.37
CA ALA A 39 21.82 29.10 3.08
C ALA A 39 21.23 29.70 4.37
N SER A 40 20.30 30.65 4.20
CA SER A 40 19.57 31.26 5.30
C SER A 40 18.76 30.21 6.08
N GLU A 41 18.44 30.48 7.34
CA GLU A 41 17.60 29.60 8.16
C GLU A 41 16.24 29.33 7.50
N ARG A 42 15.64 30.36 6.90
CA ARG A 42 14.40 30.24 6.12
C ARG A 42 14.55 29.24 4.98
N ASP A 43 15.63 29.33 4.21
CA ASP A 43 15.84 28.45 3.05
C ASP A 43 16.12 26.99 3.48
N ARG A 44 16.82 26.80 4.59
CA ARG A 44 17.02 25.48 5.20
C ARG A 44 15.69 24.85 5.61
N LEU A 45 14.84 25.61 6.30
CA LEU A 45 13.52 25.13 6.72
C LEU A 45 12.65 24.76 5.51
N LEU A 46 12.65 25.59 4.46
CA LEU A 46 11.93 25.30 3.23
C LEU A 46 12.46 24.03 2.54
N ALA A 47 13.78 23.82 2.52
CA ALA A 47 14.38 22.61 1.96
C ALA A 47 13.98 21.34 2.73
N VAL A 48 13.98 21.40 4.07
CA VAL A 48 13.52 20.30 4.93
C VAL A 48 12.05 19.97 4.68
N GLN A 49 11.18 20.98 4.63
CA GLN A 49 9.75 20.78 4.33
C GLN A 49 9.54 20.16 2.94
N LYS A 50 10.31 20.59 1.94
CA LYS A 50 10.25 20.03 0.59
C LYS A 50 10.73 18.58 0.54
N ALA A 51 11.84 18.26 1.20
CA ALA A 51 12.33 16.89 1.29
C ALA A 51 11.31 15.97 1.97
N ALA A 52 10.68 16.42 3.06
CA ALA A 52 9.59 15.69 3.73
C ALA A 52 8.40 15.45 2.78
N GLN A 53 7.93 16.50 2.09
CA GLN A 53 6.84 16.40 1.10
C GLN A 53 7.16 15.38 -0.01
N ILE A 54 8.39 15.35 -0.51
CA ILE A 54 8.84 14.40 -1.54
C ILE A 54 8.85 12.97 -1.01
N ASN A 55 9.34 12.76 0.21
CA ASN A 55 9.34 11.44 0.85
C ASN A 55 7.92 10.92 1.06
N ASP A 56 7.04 11.74 1.61
CA ASP A 56 5.64 11.36 1.87
C ASP A 56 4.93 10.98 0.56
N ALA A 57 5.06 11.81 -0.47
CA ALA A 57 4.48 11.55 -1.78
C ALA A 57 5.02 10.24 -2.38
N TYR A 58 6.33 9.99 -2.25
CA TYR A 58 6.95 8.75 -2.74
C TYR A 58 6.40 7.52 -2.02
N GLN A 59 6.30 7.55 -0.68
CA GLN A 59 5.74 6.43 0.09
C GLN A 59 4.29 6.15 -0.29
N VAL A 60 3.47 7.20 -0.43
CA VAL A 60 2.07 7.09 -0.83
C VAL A 60 1.93 6.44 -2.21
N LEU A 61 2.71 6.88 -3.21
CA LEU A 61 2.59 6.36 -4.58
C LEU A 61 3.24 4.99 -4.78
N LYS A 62 4.27 4.65 -3.99
CA LYS A 62 4.99 3.38 -4.11
C LYS A 62 4.13 2.20 -3.66
N ASN A 63 3.41 2.34 -2.55
CA ASN A 63 2.54 1.27 -2.07
C ASN A 63 1.18 1.32 -2.80
N PRO A 64 0.72 0.21 -3.42
CA PRO A 64 -0.49 0.21 -4.22
C PRO A 64 -1.74 0.50 -3.38
N ILE A 65 -1.80 0.09 -2.12
CA ILE A 65 -2.93 0.39 -1.24
C ILE A 65 -3.01 1.88 -1.03
N SER A 66 -1.97 2.51 -0.48
CA SER A 66 -1.94 3.96 -0.22
C SER A 66 -2.13 4.78 -1.50
N ARG A 67 -1.68 4.29 -2.65
CA ARG A 67 -1.92 4.92 -3.94
C ARG A 67 -3.39 4.89 -4.33
N ALA A 68 -4.08 3.76 -4.15
CA ALA A 68 -5.53 3.68 -4.36
C ALA A 68 -6.28 4.58 -3.36
N GLU A 69 -5.89 4.58 -2.08
CA GLU A 69 -6.46 5.48 -1.07
C GLU A 69 -6.32 6.95 -1.50
N TYR A 70 -5.15 7.32 -2.00
CA TYR A 70 -4.86 8.67 -2.47
C TYR A 70 -5.72 9.07 -3.67
N LEU A 71 -5.86 8.18 -4.67
CA LEU A 71 -6.70 8.42 -5.84
C LEU A 71 -8.16 8.64 -5.42
N LEU A 72 -8.70 7.79 -4.55
CA LEU A 72 -10.07 7.94 -4.03
C LEU A 72 -10.27 9.30 -3.35
N VAL A 73 -9.32 9.73 -2.52
CA VAL A 73 -9.35 11.06 -1.88
C VAL A 73 -9.30 12.19 -2.92
N GLN A 74 -8.53 12.05 -4.01
CA GLN A 74 -8.52 13.05 -5.09
C GLN A 74 -9.87 13.15 -5.81
N HIS A 75 -10.68 12.07 -5.79
CA HIS A 75 -12.03 12.03 -6.35
C HIS A 75 -13.14 12.34 -5.32
N GLY A 76 -12.78 12.72 -4.09
CA GLY A 76 -13.73 13.11 -3.04
C GLY A 76 -14.22 11.98 -2.13
N GLU A 77 -13.71 10.76 -2.32
CA GLU A 77 -14.02 9.61 -1.47
C GLU A 77 -13.02 9.49 -0.32
N ASP A 78 -13.45 9.78 0.91
CA ASP A 78 -12.64 9.54 2.11
C ASP A 78 -12.88 8.15 2.68
N ILE A 79 -11.92 7.27 2.46
CA ILE A 79 -11.98 5.87 2.91
C ILE A 79 -11.50 5.64 4.34
N ARG A 80 -11.08 6.68 5.07
CA ARG A 80 -10.50 6.55 6.43
C ARG A 80 -11.48 6.01 7.48
N GLY A 81 -12.77 5.91 7.15
CA GLY A 81 -13.75 5.21 7.99
C GLY A 81 -13.61 3.69 7.89
N GLU A 82 -13.00 3.06 8.91
CA GLU A 82 -12.97 1.59 9.07
C GLU A 82 -14.37 0.98 9.33
N GLN A 83 -15.39 1.81 9.59
CA GLN A 83 -16.72 1.34 10.01
C GLN A 83 -17.52 0.64 8.91
N GLN A 84 -17.22 0.86 7.63
CA GLN A 84 -17.95 0.19 6.52
C GLN A 84 -17.57 -1.28 6.37
N THR A 85 -16.30 -1.66 6.58
CA THR A 85 -15.89 -3.08 6.42
C THR A 85 -16.47 -3.98 7.50
N MET A 86 -16.82 -3.41 8.67
CA MET A 86 -17.50 -4.15 9.75
C MET A 86 -18.94 -4.57 9.39
N GLN A 87 -19.45 -4.16 8.22
CA GLN A 87 -20.81 -4.44 7.76
C GLN A 87 -20.89 -5.62 6.78
N ASP A 88 -19.79 -6.35 6.53
CA ASP A 88 -19.75 -7.53 5.65
C ASP A 88 -19.42 -8.81 6.44
N PRO A 89 -20.43 -9.51 7.01
CA PRO A 89 -20.21 -10.70 7.83
C PRO A 89 -19.55 -11.86 7.08
N MET A 90 -19.83 -12.00 5.79
CA MET A 90 -19.25 -13.08 4.97
C MET A 90 -17.76 -12.87 4.81
N PHE A 91 -17.33 -11.63 4.53
CA PHE A 91 -15.93 -11.29 4.47
C PHE A 91 -15.22 -11.48 5.82
N LEU A 92 -15.85 -11.07 6.92
CA LEU A 92 -15.27 -11.25 8.26
C LEU A 92 -15.09 -12.74 8.60
N MET A 93 -16.04 -13.59 8.22
CA MET A 93 -15.94 -15.04 8.38
C MET A 93 -14.77 -15.61 7.58
N GLU A 94 -14.63 -15.25 6.30
CA GLU A 94 -13.48 -15.65 5.47
C GLU A 94 -12.14 -15.20 6.11
N GLN A 95 -12.08 -13.99 6.68
CA GLN A 95 -10.89 -13.48 7.37
C GLN A 95 -10.56 -14.23 8.67
N MET A 96 -11.56 -14.80 9.34
CA MET A 96 -11.36 -15.65 10.51
C MET A 96 -10.86 -17.04 10.10
N GLU A 97 -11.49 -17.66 9.10
CA GLU A 97 -11.09 -18.96 8.55
C GLU A 97 -9.63 -18.93 8.06
N LEU A 98 -9.22 -17.86 7.39
CA LEU A 98 -7.82 -17.70 6.95
C LEU A 98 -6.83 -17.60 8.13
N ARG A 99 -7.23 -17.01 9.25
CA ARG A 99 -6.37 -16.91 10.43
C ARG A 99 -6.28 -18.24 11.20
N GLU A 100 -7.39 -18.94 11.29
CA GLU A 100 -7.43 -20.31 11.84
C GLU A 100 -6.54 -21.24 10.99
N GLU A 101 -6.65 -21.18 9.67
CA GLU A 101 -5.76 -21.94 8.75
C GLU A 101 -4.28 -21.58 8.96
N LEU A 102 -3.95 -20.29 9.17
CA LEU A 102 -2.58 -19.87 9.45
C LEU A 102 -2.06 -20.37 10.81
N GLU A 103 -2.90 -20.37 11.84
CA GLU A 103 -2.56 -20.87 13.17
C GLU A 103 -2.31 -22.39 13.14
N ASP A 104 -3.15 -23.14 12.43
CA ASP A 104 -3.04 -24.60 12.31
C ASP A 104 -1.80 -25.08 11.55
N ILE A 105 -1.19 -24.23 10.70
CA ILE A 105 0.02 -24.58 9.93
C ILE A 105 1.17 -25.00 10.84
N ALA A 106 1.33 -24.36 12.00
CA ALA A 106 2.40 -24.66 12.95
C ALA A 106 2.29 -26.08 13.54
N ASP A 107 1.09 -26.63 13.63
CA ASP A 107 0.80 -27.97 14.16
C ASP A 107 0.73 -29.05 13.06
N SER A 108 0.96 -28.66 11.80
CA SER A 108 0.93 -29.59 10.66
C SER A 108 2.16 -30.50 10.60
N SER A 109 2.06 -31.59 9.84
CA SER A 109 3.19 -32.54 9.69
C SER A 109 4.37 -31.95 8.92
N ASP A 110 4.13 -30.94 8.08
CA ASP A 110 5.13 -30.23 7.29
C ASP A 110 4.81 -28.72 7.25
N PRO A 111 5.15 -27.98 8.32
CA PRO A 111 4.78 -26.57 8.47
C PRO A 111 5.38 -25.66 7.41
N GLU A 112 6.59 -25.95 6.91
CA GLU A 112 7.27 -25.14 5.90
C GLU A 112 6.54 -25.21 4.55
N ASP A 113 6.25 -26.43 4.07
CA ASP A 113 5.52 -26.63 2.82
C ASP A 113 4.07 -26.09 2.91
N ALA A 114 3.42 -26.29 4.07
CA ALA A 114 2.07 -25.76 4.31
C ALA A 114 2.05 -24.23 4.33
N LEU A 115 3.03 -23.59 4.97
CA LEU A 115 3.18 -22.13 4.99
C LEU A 115 3.43 -21.59 3.58
N PHE A 116 4.31 -22.22 2.79
CA PHE A 116 4.58 -21.81 1.41
C PHE A 116 3.32 -21.90 0.53
N ALA A 117 2.54 -22.97 0.67
CA ALA A 117 1.27 -23.12 -0.04
C ALA A 117 0.26 -22.03 0.36
N PHE A 118 0.14 -21.73 1.66
CA PHE A 118 -0.74 -20.70 2.19
C PHE A 118 -0.32 -19.29 1.74
N GLU A 119 0.97 -18.97 1.79
CA GLU A 119 1.50 -17.70 1.28
C GLU A 119 1.19 -17.53 -0.21
N GLY A 120 1.31 -18.60 -1.00
CA GLY A 120 0.93 -18.63 -2.41
C GLY A 120 -0.56 -18.33 -2.64
N LYS A 121 -1.45 -18.92 -1.82
CA LYS A 121 -2.90 -18.67 -1.83
C LYS A 121 -3.19 -17.20 -1.53
N VAL A 122 -2.67 -16.66 -0.43
CA VAL A 122 -2.92 -15.27 0.00
C VAL A 122 -2.32 -14.27 -0.98
N SER A 123 -1.13 -14.55 -1.54
CA SER A 123 -0.51 -13.71 -2.56
C SER A 123 -1.31 -13.67 -3.87
N LYS A 124 -1.96 -14.79 -4.25
CA LYS A 124 -2.89 -14.81 -5.39
C LYS A 124 -4.14 -13.97 -5.11
N MET A 125 -4.73 -14.11 -3.93
CA MET A 125 -5.88 -13.29 -3.51
C MET A 125 -5.54 -11.80 -3.55
N TYR A 126 -4.39 -11.41 -3.00
CA TYR A 126 -3.89 -10.03 -3.01
C TYR A 126 -3.79 -9.46 -4.43
N LYS A 127 -3.17 -10.21 -5.37
CA LYS A 127 -3.05 -9.80 -6.78
C LYS A 127 -4.40 -9.68 -7.47
N GLN A 128 -5.34 -10.58 -7.20
CA GLN A 128 -6.69 -10.52 -7.76
C GLN A 128 -7.44 -9.27 -7.29
N GLN A 129 -7.36 -8.95 -5.99
CA GLN A 129 -7.98 -7.73 -5.46
C GLN A 129 -7.36 -6.47 -6.04
N LEU A 130 -6.03 -6.41 -6.20
CA LEU A 130 -5.37 -5.28 -6.87
C LEU A 130 -5.83 -5.09 -8.31
N SER A 131 -5.98 -6.19 -9.08
CA SER A 131 -6.48 -6.12 -10.45
C SER A 131 -7.92 -5.60 -10.50
N ALA A 132 -8.76 -6.00 -9.55
CA ALA A 132 -10.14 -5.52 -9.49
C ALA A 132 -10.21 -4.04 -9.07
N ILE A 133 -9.40 -3.60 -8.09
CA ILE A 133 -9.28 -2.18 -7.72
C ILE A 133 -8.88 -1.35 -8.94
N GLN A 134 -7.91 -1.83 -9.73
CA GLN A 134 -7.50 -1.13 -10.94
C GLN A 134 -8.68 -0.93 -11.90
N GLN A 135 -9.45 -1.98 -12.18
CA GLN A 135 -10.60 -1.91 -13.07
C GLN A 135 -11.70 -0.99 -12.53
N GLU A 136 -11.96 -1.02 -11.23
CA GLU A 136 -12.97 -0.18 -10.58
C GLU A 136 -12.56 1.30 -10.61
N LEU A 137 -11.29 1.61 -10.36
CA LEU A 137 -10.76 2.97 -10.48
C LEU A 137 -10.78 3.47 -11.93
N GLU A 138 -10.47 2.61 -12.92
CA GLU A 138 -10.53 2.95 -14.35
C GLU A 138 -11.97 3.16 -14.87
N SER A 139 -12.95 2.51 -14.25
CA SER A 139 -14.37 2.64 -14.57
C SER A 139 -15.11 3.66 -13.71
N GLU A 140 -14.39 4.44 -12.88
CA GLU A 140 -14.93 5.44 -11.97
C GLU A 140 -15.94 4.87 -10.94
N ALA A 141 -15.84 3.58 -10.64
CA ALA A 141 -16.63 2.88 -9.62
C ALA A 141 -16.02 3.13 -8.22
N TRP A 142 -16.07 4.38 -7.77
CA TRP A 142 -15.32 4.85 -6.60
C TRP A 142 -15.73 4.20 -5.29
N LEU A 143 -17.02 3.93 -5.09
CA LEU A 143 -17.54 3.32 -3.86
C LEU A 143 -17.15 1.85 -3.77
N GLU A 144 -17.20 1.13 -4.89
CA GLU A 144 -16.77 -0.25 -5.03
C GLU A 144 -15.26 -0.37 -4.82
N ALA A 145 -14.48 0.49 -5.48
CA ALA A 145 -13.03 0.58 -5.27
C ALA A 145 -12.70 0.87 -3.80
N ALA A 146 -13.44 1.78 -3.15
CA ALA A 146 -13.26 2.10 -1.73
C ALA A 146 -13.50 0.88 -0.82
N ASP A 147 -14.60 0.15 -1.01
CA ASP A 147 -14.86 -1.09 -0.26
C ASP A 147 -13.76 -2.12 -0.48
N ARG A 148 -13.34 -2.30 -1.74
CA ARG A 148 -12.30 -3.26 -2.10
C ARG A 148 -10.93 -2.90 -1.53
N VAL A 149 -10.56 -1.62 -1.53
CA VAL A 149 -9.34 -1.12 -0.88
C VAL A 149 -9.36 -1.43 0.62
N ARG A 150 -10.51 -1.23 1.29
CA ARG A 150 -10.64 -1.60 2.71
C ARG A 150 -10.45 -3.09 2.94
N LYS A 151 -11.06 -3.96 2.13
CA LYS A 151 -10.88 -5.42 2.19
C LYS A 151 -9.43 -5.83 1.94
N LEU A 152 -8.77 -5.19 0.96
CA LEU A 152 -7.37 -5.43 0.65
C LEU A 152 -6.43 -5.14 1.84
N LYS A 153 -6.76 -4.18 2.71
CA LYS A 153 -5.98 -3.90 3.93
C LYS A 153 -5.97 -5.07 4.91
N PHE A 154 -7.04 -5.87 4.98
CA PHE A 154 -7.06 -7.08 5.82
C PHE A 154 -6.17 -8.17 5.24
N ILE A 155 -6.19 -8.35 3.92
CA ILE A 155 -5.28 -9.29 3.24
C ILE A 155 -3.83 -8.85 3.42
N ALA A 156 -3.54 -7.54 3.36
CA ALA A 156 -2.20 -7.01 3.63
C ALA A 156 -1.75 -7.28 5.08
N LYS A 157 -2.64 -7.13 6.06
CA LYS A 157 -2.36 -7.50 7.46
C LYS A 157 -2.07 -9.00 7.58
N LEU A 158 -2.86 -9.85 6.92
CA LEU A 158 -2.63 -11.29 6.89
C LEU A 158 -1.27 -11.65 6.26
N LYS A 159 -0.85 -10.96 5.19
CA LYS A 159 0.50 -11.15 4.63
C LYS A 159 1.60 -10.84 5.64
N ASN A 160 1.47 -9.76 6.42
CA ASN A 160 2.43 -9.46 7.48
C ASN A 160 2.40 -10.52 8.59
N GLU A 161 1.22 -11.06 8.93
CA GLU A 161 1.09 -12.16 9.90
C GLU A 161 1.82 -13.42 9.40
N ILE A 162 1.73 -13.74 8.11
CA ILE A 162 2.47 -14.85 7.47
C ILE A 162 3.98 -14.64 7.58
N GLU A 163 4.49 -13.44 7.26
CA GLU A 163 5.92 -13.11 7.36
C GLU A 163 6.43 -13.33 8.80
N LEU A 164 5.63 -12.98 9.82
CA LEU A 164 5.99 -13.23 11.22
C LEU A 164 6.00 -14.71 11.61
N VAL A 165 5.19 -15.55 10.96
CA VAL A 165 5.19 -17.00 11.17
C VAL A 165 6.39 -17.62 10.45
N GLU A 166 6.68 -17.18 9.23
CA GLU A 166 7.86 -17.59 8.46
C GLU A 166 9.16 -17.35 9.25
N ASP A 167 9.32 -16.13 9.79
CA ASP A 167 10.47 -15.75 10.63
C ASP A 167 10.61 -16.64 11.88
N ARG A 168 9.51 -17.18 12.42
CA ARG A 168 9.54 -18.07 13.60
C ARG A 168 9.82 -19.53 13.26
N LEU A 169 9.42 -19.98 12.07
CA LEU A 169 9.63 -21.36 11.64
C LEU A 169 11.03 -21.57 11.06
N ILE A 170 11.55 -20.56 10.33
CA ILE A 170 12.80 -20.67 9.56
C ILE A 170 13.96 -19.89 10.20
N GLY A 171 13.67 -18.90 11.05
CA GLY A 171 14.67 -18.07 11.74
C GLY A 171 15.31 -18.73 12.96
#